data_AF-A0A845YVD4-F1
#
_entry.id   AF-A0A845YVD4-F1
#
_cell.length_a   1.000
_cell.length_b   1.000
_cell.length_c   1.000
_cell.angle_alpha   90.00
_cell.angle_beta   90.00
_cell.angle_gamma   90.00
#
_symmetry.space_group_name_H-M   'P 1'
#
loop_
_entity.id
_entity.type
_entity.pdbx_description
1 polymer ?
#
loop_
_entity_poly.entity_id
_entity_poly.type
_entity_poly.pdbx_seq_one_letter_code
_entity_poly.pdbx_strand_id
1 'polypeptide(L)' 'MTQTAYRFYLKIQQVEKVCLFELAWGRGQQLNVTIPYPENLTIFYQDWQTKYLSFYHRALRGRVINSLT' A
#
# COMPACT_ATOMS: atom_id res chain seq x y z
N MET A 1 17.48 16.15 -29.97
CA MET A 1 16.86 16.42 -28.66
C MET A 1 17.02 15.18 -27.81
N THR A 2 17.78 15.22 -26.72
CA THR A 2 18.00 14.05 -25.85
C THR A 2 16.94 14.04 -24.74
N GLN A 3 16.03 13.06 -24.77
CA GLN A 3 15.06 12.85 -23.71
C GLN A 3 15.80 12.35 -22.47
N THR A 4 15.87 13.17 -21.42
CA THR A 4 16.41 12.74 -20.13
C THR A 4 15.29 12.04 -19.37
N ALA A 5 15.41 10.74 -19.14
CA ALA A 5 14.49 10.00 -18.29
C ALA A 5 14.81 10.31 -16.82
N TYR A 6 13.81 10.73 -16.05
CA TYR A 6 13.94 10.94 -14.61
C TYR A 6 13.36 9.75 -13.85
N ARG A 7 14.10 9.27 -12.85
CA ARG A 7 13.57 8.37 -11.83
C ARG A 7 12.93 9.22 -10.75
N PHE A 8 11.69 8.90 -10.44
CA PHE A 8 10.93 9.54 -9.36
C PHE A 8 10.92 8.61 -8.15
N TYR A 9 11.17 9.19 -6.98
CA TYR A 9 11.16 8.49 -5.70
C TYR A 9 10.04 9.08 -4.86
N LEU A 10 9.04 8.26 -4.53
CA LEU A 10 7.93 8.68 -3.68
C LEU A 10 8.13 8.08 -2.28
N LYS A 11 8.22 8.95 -1.28
CA LYS A 11 8.20 8.60 0.13
C LYS A 11 6.85 9.01 0.69
N ILE A 12 6.22 8.10 1.44
CA ILE A 12 4.92 8.31 2.07
C ILE A 12 5.07 8.00 3.56
N GLN A 13 4.68 8.93 4.42
CA GLN A 13 4.68 8.74 5.88
C GLN A 13 3.33 9.12 6.44
N GLN A 14 2.74 8.24 7.25
CA GLN A 14 1.57 8.58 8.04
C GLN A 14 2.03 9.01 9.44
N VAL A 15 1.58 10.19 9.87
CA VAL A 15 1.79 10.70 11.23
C VAL A 15 0.40 11.06 11.76
N GLU A 16 -0.07 10.34 12.77
CA GLU A 16 -1.42 10.51 13.31
C GLU A 16 -2.51 10.49 12.21
N LYS A 17 -3.23 11.60 12.04
CA LYS A 17 -4.31 11.79 11.07
C LYS A 17 -3.87 12.55 9.81
N VAL A 18 -2.58 12.58 9.50
CA VAL A 18 -2.05 13.20 8.28
C VAL A 18 -1.10 12.26 7.54
N CYS A 19 -1.06 12.41 6.22
CA CYS A 19 -0.09 11.76 5.35
C CYS A 19 0.82 12.81 4.72
N LEU A 20 2.12 12.59 4.85
CA LEU A 20 3.17 13.35 4.21
C LEU A 20 3.63 12.57 2.98
N PHE A 21 3.55 13.21 1.82
CA PHE A 21 4.06 12.71 0.57
C PHE A 21 5.24 13.57 0.16
N GLU A 22 6.36 12.94 -0.13
CA GLU A 22 7.58 13.58 -0.62
C GLU A 22 7.96 12.89 -1.93
N LEU A 23 7.89 13.64 -3.03
CA LEU A 23 8.28 13.19 -4.35
C LEU A 23 9.63 13.83 -4.70
N ALA A 24 10.68 13.03 -4.85
CA ALA A 24 12.02 13.49 -5.21
C ALA A 24 12.43 12.99 -6.60
N TRP A 25 13.17 13.80 -7.34
CA TRP A 25 13.76 13.43 -8.63
C TRP A 25 15.02 14.26 -8.92
N GLY A 26 15.77 13.85 -9.94
CA GLY A 26 16.94 14.59 -10.43
C GLY A 26 18.01 14.82 -9.37
N ARG A 27 18.55 16.05 -9.30
CA ARG A 27 19.55 16.49 -8.32
C ARG A 27 18.90 17.48 -7.35
N GLY A 28 18.23 16.95 -6.34
CA GLY A 28 17.68 17.74 -5.24
C GLY A 28 16.32 18.38 -5.52
N GLN A 29 15.66 18.05 -6.64
CA GLN A 29 14.27 18.44 -6.83
C GLN A 29 13.38 17.60 -5.91
N GLN A 30 12.48 18.28 -5.19
CA GLN A 30 11.49 17.63 -4.35
C GLN A 30 10.17 18.42 -4.37
N LEU A 31 9.07 17.70 -4.20
CA LEU A 31 7.72 18.23 -4.02
C LEU A 31 7.07 17.55 -2.84
N ASN A 32 6.60 18.35 -1.89
CA ASN A 32 6.00 17.84 -0.66
C ASN A 32 4.54 18.25 -0.57
N VAL A 33 3.68 17.33 -0.15
CA VAL A 33 2.29 17.63 0.20
C VAL A 33 1.90 16.94 1.50
N THR A 34 1.17 17.66 2.34
CA THR A 34 0.54 17.11 3.54
C THR A 34 -0.95 17.11 3.31
N ILE A 35 -1.57 15.94 3.44
CA ILE A 35 -3.02 15.80 3.31
C ILE A 35 -3.59 15.12 4.56
N PRO A 36 -4.82 15.46 4.99
CA PRO A 36 -5.52 14.70 6.02
C PRO A 36 -5.63 13.23 5.61
N TYR A 37 -5.37 12.32 6.54
CA TYR A 37 -5.58 10.90 6.33
C TYR A 37 -7.09 10.62 6.32
N PRO A 38 -7.63 10.09 5.22
CA PRO A 38 -9.05 9.81 5.13
C PRO A 38 -9.36 8.52 5.91
N GLU A 39 -10.00 8.65 7.08
CA GLU A 39 -10.28 7.52 7.99
C GLU A 39 -11.11 6.40 7.34
N ASN A 40 -11.97 6.75 6.36
CA ASN A 40 -12.73 5.77 5.59
C ASN A 40 -11.84 4.79 4.80
N LEU A 41 -10.60 5.18 4.45
CA LEU A 41 -9.65 4.31 3.77
C LEU A 41 -9.24 3.13 4.65
N THR A 42 -9.00 3.36 5.94
CA THR A 42 -8.73 2.28 6.90
C THR A 42 -9.93 1.35 7.00
N ILE A 43 -11.14 1.90 7.08
CA ILE A 43 -12.38 1.12 7.20
C ILE A 43 -12.56 0.21 5.97
N PHE A 44 -12.41 0.76 4.77
CA PHE A 44 -12.54 -0.01 3.53
C PHE A 44 -11.46 -1.09 3.41
N TYR A 45 -10.23 -0.78 3.81
CA TYR A 45 -9.15 -1.75 3.80
C TYR A 45 -9.42 -2.91 4.79
N GLN A 46 -9.87 -2.61 6.00
CA GLN A 46 -10.21 -3.62 7.02
C GLN A 46 -11.38 -4.51 6.56
N ASP A 47 -12.41 -3.94 5.95
CA ASP A 47 -13.53 -4.69 5.40
C ASP A 47 -13.06 -5.64 4.27
N TRP A 48 -12.27 -5.12 3.33
CA TRP A 48 -11.67 -5.94 2.28
C TRP A 48 -10.80 -7.07 2.86
N GLN A 49 -9.89 -6.75 3.79
CA GLN A 49 -8.99 -7.73 4.41
C GLN A 49 -9.78 -8.83 5.12
N THR A 50 -10.83 -8.45 5.85
CA THR A 50 -11.69 -9.40 6.57
C THR A 50 -12.41 -10.32 5.59
N LYS A 51 -12.99 -9.79 4.52
CA LYS A 51 -13.66 -10.58 3.48
C LYS A 51 -12.69 -11.50 2.75
N TYR A 52 -11.52 -10.99 2.36
CA TYR A 52 -10.47 -11.75 1.70
C TYR A 52 -10.01 -12.93 2.57
N LEU A 53 -9.63 -12.66 3.82
CA LEU A 53 -9.21 -13.71 4.75
C LEU A 53 -10.33 -14.70 5.02
N SER A 54 -11.55 -14.22 5.29
CA SER A 54 -12.71 -15.10 5.53
C SER A 54 -12.99 -16.03 4.35
N PHE A 55 -12.89 -15.52 3.13
CA PHE A 55 -13.01 -16.33 1.93
C PHE A 55 -11.90 -17.39 1.89
N TYR A 56 -10.63 -17.02 2.02
CA TYR A 56 -9.52 -17.98 1.91
C TYR A 56 -9.38 -18.93 3.11
N HIS A 57 -9.90 -18.58 4.28
CA HIS A 57 -9.96 -19.48 5.44
C HIS A 57 -11.10 -20.48 5.35
N ARG A 58 -12.22 -20.13 4.69
CA ARG A 58 -13.39 -21.00 4.52
C ARG A 58 -13.39 -21.78 3.21
N ALA A 59 -12.93 -21.16 2.13
CA ALA A 59 -12.68 -21.82 0.87
C ALA A 59 -11.57 -22.83 1.10
N LEU A 60 -11.87 -24.08 0.77
CA LEU A 60 -10.98 -25.22 0.85
C LEU A 60 -9.73 -24.93 0.02
N ARG A 61 -8.72 -24.30 0.63
CA ARG A 61 -7.34 -24.42 0.16
C ARG A 61 -7.11 -25.91 -0.06
N GLY A 62 -6.50 -26.30 -1.18
CA GLY A 62 -6.12 -27.69 -1.43
C GLY A 62 -5.40 -28.19 -0.18
N ARG A 63 -6.12 -28.95 0.67
CA ARG A 63 -5.60 -29.39 1.96
C ARG A 63 -4.46 -30.32 1.59
N VAL A 64 -3.25 -30.03 2.06
CA VAL A 64 -2.16 -31.01 2.01
C VAL A 64 -2.68 -32.21 2.80
N ILE A 65 -3.04 -33.28 2.08
CA ILE A 65 -3.37 -34.55 2.72
C ILE A 65 -2.07 -34.99 3.37
N ASN A 66 -2.00 -34.91 4.70
CA ASN A 66 -0.88 -35.48 5.42
C ASN A 66 -1.05 -37.01 5.37
N SER A 67 -0.54 -37.63 4.31
CA SER A 67 -0.58 -39.07 4.10
C SER A 67 0.45 -39.75 5.00
N LEU A 68 0.14 -39.86 6.28
CA LEU A 68 0.86 -40.71 7.24
C LEU A 68 -0.16 -41.41 8.14
N THR A 69 -0.87 -42.37 7.54
CA THR A 69 -1.48 -43.54 8.21
C THR A 69 -1.38 -44.70 7.24
#